data_AF-A0A963KYK7-F1
#
_entry.id   AF-A0A963KYK7-F1
#
_cell.length_a   1.000
_cell.length_b   1.000
_cell.length_c   1.000
_cell.angle_alpha   90.00
_cell.angle_beta   90.00
_cell.angle_gamma   90.00
#
_symmetry.space_group_name_H-M   'P 1'
#
loop_
_entity.id
_entity.type
_entity.pdbx_description
1 polymer ?
#
loop_
_entity_poly.entity_id
_entity_poly.type
_entity_poly.pdbx_seq_one_letter_code
_entity_poly.pdbx_strand_id
1 'polypeptide(L)'
;MTCDKNGKCACDLLIKEWEICENAISRYDSLHFQVRGWAVSAFGALAATAITIQDQNLLLLAIGVTAIFWLVESNFKLYQKTFIHRTREVQQLLRGDVSEMAPTFPGEVRPYPIIANRFKALSSGSAWKFIGKFASASIQFNVVLPYALLIVLSITGYMLFPAPPSEQAMKVEVESVPPLQITAPSSPDKSEESDQKRSQ
;
A
#
# COMPACT_ATOMS: atom_id res chain seq x y z
N MET A 1 -23.37 30.82 28.93
CA MET A 1 -21.89 30.74 28.93
C MET A 1 -21.36 32.16 29.08
N THR A 2 -21.04 32.54 30.32
CA THR A 2 -20.63 33.90 30.69
C THR A 2 -19.11 33.90 30.88
N CYS A 3 -18.38 34.58 29.98
CA CYS A 3 -16.94 34.78 30.10
C CYS A 3 -16.60 35.66 31.31
N ASP A 4 -15.55 35.29 32.05
CA ASP A 4 -14.90 36.17 33.01
C ASP A 4 -14.22 37.34 32.27
N LYS A 5 -14.27 38.54 32.85
CA LYS A 5 -13.75 39.81 32.28
C LYS A 5 -12.23 39.80 32.04
N ASN A 6 -11.53 38.73 32.42
CA ASN A 6 -10.07 38.59 32.38
C ASN A 6 -9.54 37.77 31.19
N GLY A 7 -10.37 37.37 30.21
CA GLY A 7 -9.89 36.68 29.00
C GLY A 7 -9.42 35.22 29.17
N LYS A 8 -9.42 34.68 30.39
CA LYS A 8 -8.95 33.30 30.70
C LYS A 8 -9.64 32.21 29.87
N CYS A 9 -10.97 32.27 29.72
CA CYS A 9 -11.71 31.24 28.98
C CYS A 9 -11.36 31.16 27.49
N ALA A 10 -10.92 32.26 26.86
CA ALA A 10 -10.51 32.26 25.46
C ALA A 10 -9.14 31.61 25.28
N CYS A 11 -8.18 31.93 26.14
CA CYS A 11 -6.86 31.29 26.15
C CYS A 11 -6.97 29.79 26.41
N ASP A 12 -7.78 29.37 27.39
CA ASP A 12 -7.98 27.95 27.70
C ASP A 12 -8.59 27.17 26.52
N LEU A 13 -9.52 27.80 25.78
CA LEU A 13 -10.10 27.21 24.57
C LEU A 13 -9.07 27.05 23.45
N LEU A 14 -8.22 28.06 23.23
CA LEU A 14 -7.16 28.03 22.21
C LEU A 14 -6.10 26.96 22.53
N ILE A 15 -5.69 26.86 23.80
CA ILE A 15 -4.77 25.81 24.25
C ILE A 15 -5.37 24.43 23.98
N LYS A 16 -6.65 24.24 24.30
CA LYS A 16 -7.34 22.97 24.04
C LYS A 16 -7.43 22.65 22.54
N GLU A 17 -7.69 23.64 21.69
CA GLU A 17 -7.67 23.45 20.22
C GLU A 17 -6.28 23.07 19.71
N TRP A 18 -5.24 23.72 20.24
CA TRP A 18 -3.84 23.41 19.91
C TRP A 18 -3.49 21.96 20.29
N GLU A 19 -3.84 21.51 21.50
CA GLU A 19 -3.64 20.13 21.95
C GLU A 19 -4.36 19.11 21.06
N ILE A 20 -5.58 19.42 20.61
CA ILE A 20 -6.33 18.55 19.69
C ILE A 20 -5.59 18.43 18.35
N CYS A 21 -5.09 19.55 17.81
CA CYS A 21 -4.36 19.55 16.55
C CYS A 21 -3.02 18.79 16.66
N GLU A 22 -2.26 18.99 17.73
CA GLU A 22 -1.01 18.25 17.98
C GLU A 22 -1.27 16.74 18.11
N ASN A 23 -2.29 16.35 18.88
CA ASN A 23 -2.68 14.95 19.01
C ASN A 23 -3.09 14.34 17.66
N ALA A 24 -3.79 15.09 16.82
CA ALA A 24 -4.13 14.65 15.46
C ALA A 24 -2.88 14.45 14.60
N ILE A 25 -1.93 15.41 14.62
CA ILE A 25 -0.66 15.33 13.88
C ILE A 25 0.14 14.09 14.30
N SER A 26 0.28 13.84 15.61
CA SER A 26 0.99 12.67 16.15
C SER A 26 0.35 11.36 15.72
N ARG A 27 -0.99 11.26 15.74
CA ARG A 27 -1.71 10.08 15.24
C ARG A 27 -1.46 9.84 13.75
N TYR A 28 -1.47 10.89 12.94
CA TYR A 28 -1.18 10.77 11.51
C TYR A 28 0.26 10.34 11.24
N ASP A 29 1.21 10.77 12.05
CA ASP A 29 2.62 10.35 11.93
C ASP A 29 2.79 8.85 12.23
N SER A 30 2.15 8.37 13.30
CA SER A 30 2.12 6.93 13.62
C SER A 30 1.45 6.10 12.52
N LEU A 31 0.30 6.55 12.01
CA LEU A 31 -0.38 5.88 10.90
C LEU A 31 0.47 5.86 9.63
N HIS A 32 1.16 6.97 9.33
CA HIS A 32 2.05 7.07 8.18
C HIS A 32 3.21 6.06 8.28
N PHE A 33 3.81 5.90 9.46
CA PHE A 33 4.83 4.87 9.69
C PHE A 33 4.27 3.45 9.48
N GLN A 34 3.07 3.16 9.99
CA GLN A 34 2.42 1.85 9.81
C GLN A 34 2.12 1.52 8.35
N VAL A 35 1.55 2.49 7.61
CA VAL A 35 1.22 2.34 6.19
C VAL A 35 2.47 2.01 5.36
N ARG A 36 3.61 2.66 5.65
CA ARG A 36 4.90 2.33 5.02
C ARG A 36 5.35 0.91 5.32
N GLY A 37 5.22 0.48 6.57
CA GLY A 37 5.52 -0.89 6.97
C GLY A 37 4.68 -1.90 6.18
N TRP A 38 3.38 -1.66 6.06
CA TRP A 38 2.48 -2.52 5.28
C TRP A 38 2.80 -2.53 3.79
N ALA A 39 3.17 -1.39 3.21
CA ALA A 39 3.57 -1.30 1.81
C ALA A 39 4.80 -2.19 1.52
N VAL A 40 5.84 -2.09 2.37
CA VAL A 40 7.06 -2.89 2.22
C VAL A 40 6.78 -4.38 2.44
N SER A 41 5.99 -4.74 3.45
CA SER A 41 5.62 -6.14 3.71
C SER A 41 4.78 -6.75 2.58
N ALA A 42 3.79 -6.01 2.06
CA ALA A 42 2.96 -6.48 0.94
C ALA A 42 3.77 -6.63 -0.34
N PHE A 43 4.66 -5.67 -0.63
CA PHE A 43 5.61 -5.76 -1.73
C PHE A 43 6.53 -6.99 -1.58
N GLY A 44 7.14 -7.16 -0.40
CA GLY A 44 8.04 -8.28 -0.13
C GLY A 44 7.36 -9.63 -0.28
N ALA A 45 6.11 -9.76 0.20
CA ALA A 45 5.31 -10.97 0.03
C ALA A 45 5.08 -11.27 -1.46
N LEU A 46 4.62 -10.30 -2.25
CA LEU A 46 4.39 -10.47 -3.68
C LEU A 46 5.68 -10.78 -4.45
N ALA A 47 6.77 -10.10 -4.14
CA ALA A 47 8.07 -10.34 -4.75
C ALA A 47 8.60 -11.75 -4.43
N ALA A 48 8.50 -12.18 -3.17
CA ALA A 48 8.88 -13.54 -2.77
C ALA A 48 8.02 -14.59 -3.49
N THR A 49 6.71 -14.40 -3.55
CA THR A 49 5.80 -15.31 -4.27
C THR A 49 6.09 -15.34 -5.77
N ALA A 50 6.39 -14.20 -6.40
CA ALA A 50 6.77 -14.12 -7.80
C ALA A 50 8.01 -14.98 -8.09
N ILE A 51 9.01 -14.95 -7.20
CA ILE A 51 10.22 -15.76 -7.30
C ILE A 51 9.89 -17.25 -7.12
N THR A 52 9.05 -17.62 -6.16
CA THR A 52 8.70 -19.01 -5.87
C THR A 52 7.90 -19.67 -7.00
N ILE A 53 6.94 -18.96 -7.59
CA ILE A 53 6.05 -19.51 -8.63
C ILE A 53 6.63 -19.28 -10.04
N GLN A 54 7.71 -18.50 -10.16
CA GLN A 54 8.30 -18.07 -11.43
C GLN A 54 7.31 -17.31 -12.34
N ASP A 55 6.33 -16.64 -11.74
CA ASP A 55 5.36 -15.81 -12.47
C ASP A 55 5.71 -14.33 -12.34
N GLN A 56 6.22 -13.77 -13.44
CA GLN A 56 6.61 -12.37 -13.54
C GLN A 56 5.43 -11.40 -13.45
N ASN A 57 4.22 -11.86 -13.76
CA ASN A 57 3.03 -11.01 -13.72
C ASN A 57 2.71 -10.57 -12.28
N LEU A 58 3.16 -11.33 -11.28
CA LEU A 58 3.07 -10.94 -9.87
C LEU A 58 3.91 -9.71 -9.54
N LEU A 59 5.00 -9.43 -10.27
CA LEU A 59 5.77 -8.20 -10.11
C LEU A 59 5.01 -6.97 -10.65
N LEU A 60 4.23 -7.14 -11.72
CA LEU A 60 3.33 -6.08 -12.20
C LEU A 60 2.22 -5.79 -11.17
N LEU A 61 1.69 -6.84 -10.54
CA LEU A 61 0.74 -6.68 -9.44
C LEU A 61 1.37 -5.95 -8.24
N ALA A 62 2.64 -6.22 -7.92
CA ALA A 62 3.38 -5.54 -6.86
C ALA A 62 3.53 -4.03 -7.11
N ILE A 63 3.72 -3.61 -8.37
CA ILE A 63 3.70 -2.19 -8.76
C ILE A 63 2.32 -1.58 -8.46
N GLY A 64 1.24 -2.28 -8.82
CA GLY A 64 -0.12 -1.83 -8.56
C GLY A 64 -0.40 -1.64 -7.06
N VAL A 65 0.00 -2.61 -6.23
CA VAL A 65 -0.13 -2.51 -4.76
C VAL A 65 0.69 -1.35 -4.21
N THR A 66 1.93 -1.20 -4.67
CA THR A 66 2.82 -0.10 -4.28
C THR A 66 2.20 1.26 -4.63
N ALA A 67 1.57 1.39 -5.80
CA ALA A 67 0.89 2.62 -6.22
C ALA A 67 -0.34 2.94 -5.34
N ILE A 68 -1.11 1.93 -4.92
CA ILE A 68 -2.25 2.11 -3.99
C ILE A 68 -1.75 2.66 -2.65
N PHE A 69 -0.69 2.07 -2.08
CA PHE A 69 -0.11 2.55 -0.83
C PHE A 69 0.42 3.98 -0.96
N TRP A 70 1.06 4.31 -2.08
CA TRP A 70 1.51 5.68 -2.36
C TRP A 70 0.35 6.69 -2.39
N LEU A 71 -0.79 6.32 -2.96
CA LEU A 71 -1.99 7.15 -2.96
C LEU A 71 -2.55 7.34 -1.55
N VAL A 72 -2.59 6.28 -0.74
CA VAL A 72 -3.02 6.35 0.66
C VAL A 72 -2.11 7.28 1.46
N GLU A 73 -0.79 7.13 1.33
CA GLU A 73 0.19 8.00 2.00
C GLU A 73 0.06 9.47 1.58
N SER A 74 -0.13 9.70 0.28
CA SER A 74 -0.38 11.04 -0.27
C SER A 74 -1.59 11.72 0.36
N ASN A 75 -2.66 10.97 0.62
CA ASN A 75 -3.86 11.51 1.29
C ASN A 75 -3.58 11.87 2.75
N PHE A 76 -2.87 11.02 3.50
CA PHE A 76 -2.50 11.32 4.89
C PHE A 76 -1.70 12.62 5.01
N LYS A 77 -0.75 12.86 4.09
CA LYS A 77 0.01 14.12 4.06
C LYS A 77 -0.84 15.35 3.80
N LEU A 78 -1.87 15.24 2.96
CA LEU A 78 -2.79 16.36 2.74
C LEU A 78 -3.56 16.71 4.01
N TYR A 79 -4.02 15.70 4.77
CA TYR A 79 -4.67 15.93 6.06
C TYR A 79 -3.71 16.57 7.06
N GLN A 80 -2.48 16.05 7.16
CA GLN A 80 -1.46 16.58 8.07
C GLN A 80 -1.15 18.06 7.77
N LYS A 81 -1.07 18.47 6.50
CA LYS A 81 -0.85 19.88 6.12
C LYS A 81 -1.95 20.79 6.63
N THR A 82 -3.21 20.35 6.61
CA THR A 82 -4.34 21.13 7.12
C THR A 82 -4.22 21.35 8.63
N PHE A 83 -3.91 20.30 9.40
CA PHE A 83 -3.70 20.42 10.84
C PHE A 83 -2.50 21.30 11.18
N ILE A 84 -1.36 21.14 10.48
CA ILE A 84 -0.18 21.99 10.67
C ILE A 84 -0.52 23.47 10.42
N HIS A 85 -1.30 23.77 9.37
CA HIS A 85 -1.72 25.14 9.10
C HIS A 85 -2.57 25.69 10.25
N ARG A 86 -3.55 24.91 10.74
CA ARG A 86 -4.40 25.32 11.86
C ARG A 86 -3.62 25.50 13.16
N THR A 87 -2.67 24.59 13.47
CA THR A 87 -1.77 24.72 14.62
C THR A 87 -0.99 26.03 14.56
N ARG A 88 -0.50 26.44 13.37
CA ARG A 88 0.20 27.72 13.20
C ARG A 88 -0.70 28.93 13.44
N GLU A 89 -1.94 28.90 12.95
CA GLU A 89 -2.92 29.96 13.21
C GLU A 89 -3.17 30.11 14.72
N VAL A 90 -3.47 28.99 15.42
CA VAL A 90 -3.71 29.00 16.87
C VAL A 90 -2.48 29.51 17.63
N GLN A 91 -1.27 29.10 17.21
CA GLN A 91 -0.02 29.55 17.84
C GLN A 91 0.22 31.06 17.64
N GLN A 92 -0.10 31.61 16.47
CA GLN A 92 0.00 33.06 16.22
C GLN A 92 -0.97 33.85 17.11
N LEU A 93 -2.19 33.34 17.28
CA LEU A 93 -3.21 33.95 18.12
C LEU A 93 -2.84 33.91 19.61
N LEU A 94 -2.24 32.82 20.08
CA LEU A 94 -1.71 32.70 21.44
C LEU A 94 -0.53 33.65 21.71
N ARG A 95 0.26 34.00 20.70
CA ARG A 95 1.38 34.96 20.82
C ARG A 95 0.93 36.42 20.88
N GLY A 96 -0.33 36.72 20.57
CA GLY A 96 -0.83 38.09 20.53
C GLY A 96 -0.38 38.89 19.30
N ASP A 97 0.18 38.24 18.27
CA ASP A 97 0.63 38.85 17.01
C ASP A 97 -0.54 39.23 16.08
N VAL A 98 -1.64 39.74 16.64
CA VAL A 98 -2.86 40.08 15.90
C VAL A 98 -2.78 41.54 15.45
N SER A 99 -1.97 41.84 14.42
CA SER A 99 -1.99 43.19 13.83
C SER A 99 -2.89 43.31 12.59
N GLU A 100 -3.13 42.24 11.81
CA GLU A 100 -4.01 42.34 10.62
C GLU A 100 -4.74 41.03 10.22
N MET A 101 -4.69 39.99 11.05
CA MET A 101 -5.34 38.73 10.69
C MET A 101 -6.83 38.84 11.02
N ALA A 102 -7.65 39.13 10.00
CA ALA A 102 -9.10 39.09 10.10
C ALA A 102 -9.52 37.81 10.85
N PRO A 103 -10.32 37.91 11.93
CA PRO A 103 -10.64 36.77 12.79
C PRO A 103 -11.50 35.80 12.00
N THR A 104 -10.87 34.86 11.32
CA THR A 104 -11.56 33.71 10.75
C THR A 104 -11.72 32.70 11.89
N PHE A 105 -12.63 33.04 12.81
CA PHE A 105 -13.09 32.21 13.90
C PHE A 105 -14.61 32.03 13.76
N PRO A 106 -15.15 30.93 14.31
CA PRO A 106 -15.40 29.65 13.67
C PRO A 106 -16.71 29.69 12.84
N GLY A 107 -16.63 29.59 11.53
CA GLY A 107 -17.82 29.48 10.69
C GLY A 107 -17.52 28.82 9.36
N GLU A 108 -16.37 29.15 8.80
CA GLU A 108 -15.85 28.45 7.64
C GLU A 108 -15.03 27.25 8.12
N VAL A 109 -15.74 26.21 8.56
CA VAL A 109 -15.18 24.86 8.59
C VAL A 109 -14.75 24.60 7.15
N ARG A 110 -13.48 24.84 6.81
CA ARG A 110 -12.96 24.38 5.52
C ARG A 110 -13.27 22.89 5.51
N PRO A 111 -14.19 22.42 4.67
CA PRO A 111 -14.65 21.05 4.77
C PRO A 111 -13.41 20.21 4.61
N TYR A 112 -13.05 19.46 5.67
CA TYR A 112 -12.02 18.44 5.57
C TYR A 112 -12.32 17.71 4.28
N PRO A 113 -11.39 17.65 3.31
CA PRO A 113 -11.74 17.12 2.02
C PRO A 113 -12.23 15.69 2.23
N ILE A 114 -13.54 15.52 2.15
CA ILE A 114 -14.20 14.27 2.51
C ILE A 114 -13.75 13.27 1.46
N ILE A 115 -13.20 12.14 1.91
CA ILE A 115 -12.73 11.05 1.04
C ILE A 115 -13.80 10.68 0.01
N ALA A 116 -15.08 10.76 0.40
CA ALA A 116 -16.25 10.53 -0.46
C ALA A 116 -16.31 11.45 -1.70
N ASN A 117 -16.03 12.75 -1.55
CA ASN A 117 -16.03 13.69 -2.68
C ASN A 117 -14.86 13.42 -3.64
N ARG A 118 -13.79 12.79 -3.13
CA ARG A 118 -12.61 12.41 -3.94
C ARG A 118 -12.81 11.10 -4.68
N PHE A 119 -13.47 10.12 -4.06
CA PHE A 119 -13.87 8.88 -4.74
C PHE A 119 -14.84 9.14 -5.89
N LYS A 120 -15.73 10.12 -5.76
CA LYS A 120 -16.61 10.55 -6.85
C LYS A 120 -15.86 11.16 -8.04
N ALA A 121 -14.72 11.82 -7.80
CA ALA A 121 -13.84 12.30 -8.88
C ALA A 121 -13.05 11.16 -9.53
N LEU A 122 -12.74 10.10 -8.78
CA LEU A 122 -12.12 8.88 -9.31
C LEU A 122 -13.06 8.13 -10.27
N SER A 123 -14.36 8.07 -9.97
CA SER A 123 -15.35 7.34 -10.77
C SER A 123 -15.82 8.07 -12.04
N SER A 124 -15.54 9.37 -12.20
CA SER A 124 -16.04 10.16 -13.34
C SER A 124 -15.19 10.05 -14.63
N GLY A 125 -14.32 9.05 -14.74
CA GLY A 125 -13.49 8.83 -15.94
C GLY A 125 -12.30 9.79 -16.09
N SER A 126 -12.02 10.63 -15.09
CA SER A 126 -10.88 11.57 -15.08
C SER A 126 -9.75 11.16 -14.12
N ALA A 127 -9.54 9.86 -13.95
CA ALA A 127 -8.51 9.30 -13.06
C ALA A 127 -7.10 9.84 -13.39
N TRP A 128 -6.78 10.05 -14.66
CA TRP A 128 -5.48 10.59 -15.09
C TRP A 128 -5.26 12.06 -14.66
N LYS A 129 -6.29 12.91 -14.70
CA LYS A 129 -6.19 14.30 -14.21
C LYS A 129 -6.09 14.35 -12.68
N PHE A 130 -6.75 13.40 -12.00
CA PHE A 130 -6.66 13.23 -10.56
C PHE A 130 -5.24 12.80 -10.15
N ILE A 131 -4.68 11.78 -10.80
CA ILE A 131 -3.30 11.31 -10.56
C ILE A 131 -2.29 12.42 -10.85
N GLY A 132 -2.45 13.19 -11.94
CA GLY A 132 -1.54 14.29 -12.27
C GLY A 132 -1.52 15.42 -11.22
N LYS A 133 -2.70 15.83 -10.72
CA LYS A 133 -2.80 16.80 -9.61
C LYS A 133 -2.28 16.23 -8.29
N PHE A 134 -2.44 14.92 -8.06
CA PHE A 134 -1.88 14.23 -6.91
C PHE A 134 -0.36 14.16 -6.97
N ALA A 135 0.20 13.78 -8.12
CA ALA A 135 1.64 13.72 -8.34
C ALA A 135 2.27 15.08 -8.03
N SER A 136 1.74 16.19 -8.57
CA SER A 136 2.33 17.52 -8.31
C SER A 136 2.23 17.96 -6.84
N ALA A 137 1.14 17.61 -6.14
CA ALA A 137 0.96 17.92 -4.72
C ALA A 137 1.76 16.99 -3.78
N SER A 138 2.11 15.80 -4.27
CA SER A 138 2.82 14.73 -3.57
C SER A 138 4.31 14.64 -3.90
N ILE A 139 4.87 15.56 -4.70
CA ILE A 139 6.34 15.74 -4.81
C ILE A 139 6.86 16.32 -3.49
N GLN A 140 6.79 15.52 -2.44
CA GLN A 140 7.67 15.64 -1.30
C GLN A 140 8.63 14.46 -1.40
N PHE A 141 9.92 14.77 -1.48
CA PHE A 141 10.99 13.80 -1.70
C PHE A 141 10.89 12.59 -0.75
N ASN A 142 10.55 12.84 0.52
CA ASN A 142 10.40 11.81 1.55
C ASN A 142 9.25 10.81 1.27
N VAL A 143 8.21 11.19 0.54
CA VAL A 143 7.12 10.25 0.15
C VAL A 143 7.51 9.49 -1.11
N VAL A 144 7.99 10.18 -2.13
CA VAL A 144 8.20 9.57 -3.45
C VAL A 144 9.34 8.56 -3.44
N LEU A 145 10.42 8.85 -2.70
CA LEU A 145 11.64 8.04 -2.73
C LEU A 145 11.44 6.55 -2.37
N PRO A 146 10.77 6.17 -1.26
CA PRO A 146 10.59 4.76 -0.93
C PRO A 146 9.76 4.01 -1.99
N TYR A 147 8.65 4.59 -2.48
CA TYR A 147 7.82 3.94 -3.50
C TYR A 147 8.51 3.87 -4.87
N ALA A 148 9.25 4.91 -5.25
CA ALA A 148 10.05 4.91 -6.47
C ALA A 148 11.08 3.78 -6.44
N LEU A 149 11.73 3.56 -5.30
CA LEU A 149 12.67 2.45 -5.11
C LEU A 149 11.97 1.09 -5.29
N LEU A 150 10.80 0.90 -4.69
CA LEU A 150 10.03 -0.34 -4.85
C LEU A 150 9.59 -0.59 -6.31
N ILE A 151 9.18 0.46 -7.02
CA ILE A 151 8.83 0.37 -8.45
C ILE A 151 10.06 0.03 -9.29
N VAL A 152 11.20 0.67 -9.04
CA VAL A 152 12.47 0.37 -9.74
C VAL A 152 12.93 -1.07 -9.47
N LEU A 153 12.80 -1.55 -8.23
CA LEU A 153 13.08 -2.95 -7.90
C LEU A 153 12.14 -3.90 -8.63
N SER A 154 10.86 -3.56 -8.74
CA SER A 154 9.87 -4.37 -9.48
C SER A 154 10.23 -4.46 -10.97
N ILE A 155 10.56 -3.32 -11.59
CA ILE A 155 10.92 -3.25 -13.01
C ILE A 155 12.23 -4.00 -13.26
N THR A 156 13.24 -3.80 -12.40
CA THR A 156 14.52 -4.50 -12.51
C THR A 156 14.32 -6.01 -12.34
N GLY A 157 13.51 -6.44 -11.37
CA GLY A 157 13.16 -7.84 -11.18
C GLY A 157 12.43 -8.44 -12.39
N TYR A 158 11.51 -7.68 -12.99
CA TYR A 158 10.77 -8.10 -14.18
C TYR A 158 11.70 -8.28 -15.39
N MET A 159 12.67 -7.39 -15.58
CA MET A 159 13.64 -7.47 -16.67
C MET A 159 14.68 -8.57 -16.48
N LEU A 160 15.02 -8.90 -15.23
CA LEU A 160 16.03 -9.90 -14.91
C LEU A 160 15.48 -11.33 -14.95
N PHE A 161 14.19 -11.51 -14.64
CA PHE A 161 13.57 -12.81 -14.76
C PHE A 161 13.37 -13.17 -16.25
N PRO A 162 13.77 -14.37 -16.69
CA PRO A 162 13.42 -14.87 -18.02
C PRO A 162 11.93 -15.26 -18.02
N ALA A 163 11.23 -14.94 -19.12
CA ALA A 163 9.82 -15.29 -19.25
C ALA A 163 9.65 -16.81 -19.07
N PRO A 164 8.61 -17.27 -18.35
CA PRO A 164 8.37 -18.69 -18.24
C PRO A 164 8.27 -19.27 -19.66
N PRO A 165 8.93 -20.42 -19.94
CA PRO A 165 8.87 -21.04 -21.25
C PRO A 165 7.40 -21.21 -21.60
N SER A 166 6.98 -20.55 -22.68
CA SER A 166 5.57 -20.53 -23.11
C SER A 166 5.04 -21.97 -23.09
N GLU A 167 3.86 -22.17 -22.49
CA GLU A 167 3.17 -23.45 -22.26
C GLU A 167 3.20 -24.43 -23.44
N GLN A 168 3.41 -23.92 -24.67
CA GLN A 168 3.65 -24.72 -25.87
C GLN A 168 4.91 -25.61 -25.82
N ALA A 169 5.97 -25.21 -25.12
CA ALA A 169 7.17 -26.05 -24.95
C ALA A 169 6.87 -27.30 -24.11
N MET A 170 5.99 -27.20 -23.11
CA MET A 170 5.63 -28.32 -22.25
C MET A 170 4.70 -29.32 -22.97
N LYS A 171 3.82 -28.83 -23.86
CA LYS A 171 3.01 -29.72 -24.72
C LYS A 171 3.85 -30.51 -25.72
N VAL A 172 4.88 -29.90 -26.30
CA VAL A 172 5.78 -30.57 -27.26
C VAL A 172 6.56 -31.70 -26.59
N GLU A 173 6.96 -31.55 -25.34
CA GLU A 173 7.71 -32.61 -24.63
C GLU A 173 6.82 -33.81 -24.26
N VAL A 174 5.56 -33.58 -23.86
CA VAL A 174 4.61 -34.66 -23.52
C VAL A 174 4.21 -35.48 -24.76
N GLU A 175 4.14 -34.86 -25.94
CA GLU A 175 3.79 -35.57 -27.19
C GLU A 175 4.99 -36.32 -27.81
N SER A 176 6.22 -36.03 -27.35
CA SER A 176 7.45 -36.68 -27.83
C SER A 176 7.82 -37.95 -27.08
N VAL A 177 7.17 -38.25 -25.95
CA VAL A 177 7.42 -39.50 -25.22
C VAL A 177 6.72 -40.64 -25.97
N PRO A 178 7.47 -41.56 -26.61
CA PRO A 178 6.87 -42.68 -27.31
C PRO A 178 6.04 -43.50 -26.31
N PRO A 179 4.85 -44.00 -26.72
CA PRO A 179 4.02 -44.80 -25.83
C PRO A 179 4.85 -45.94 -25.28
N LEU A 180 4.97 -45.97 -23.95
CA LEU A 180 5.60 -47.03 -23.19
C LEU A 180 5.00 -48.35 -23.67
N GLN A 181 5.77 -49.13 -24.43
CA GLN A 181 5.36 -50.49 -24.75
C GLN A 181 5.35 -51.27 -23.44
N ILE A 182 4.16 -51.41 -22.87
CA ILE A 182 3.92 -52.32 -21.75
C ILE A 182 4.14 -53.72 -22.32
N THR A 183 5.35 -54.23 -22.21
CA THR A 183 5.64 -55.64 -22.40
C THR A 183 4.82 -56.40 -21.37
N ALA A 184 3.89 -57.21 -21.86
CA ALA A 184 3.00 -58.00 -21.02
C ALA A 184 3.84 -58.82 -20.01
N PRO A 185 3.43 -58.88 -18.73
CA PRO A 185 4.12 -59.68 -17.75
C PRO A 185 4.12 -61.14 -18.22
N SER A 186 5.31 -61.70 -18.42
CA SER A 186 5.50 -63.12 -18.67
C SER A 186 4.89 -63.90 -17.52
N SER A 187 4.01 -64.84 -17.87
CA SER A 187 3.29 -65.73 -16.97
C SER A 187 4.21 -66.30 -15.89
N PRO A 188 3.81 -66.29 -14.59
CA PRO A 188 4.58 -66.94 -13.55
C PRO A 188 4.63 -68.45 -13.78
N ASP A 189 5.84 -68.98 -13.75
CA ASP A 189 6.14 -70.42 -13.83
C ASP A 189 5.66 -71.11 -12.55
N LYS A 190 4.91 -72.20 -12.68
CA LYS A 190 4.14 -72.87 -11.61
C LYS A 190 4.96 -73.92 -10.84
N SER A 191 6.25 -73.69 -10.60
CA SER A 191 7.17 -74.76 -10.15
C SER A 191 7.64 -74.72 -8.68
N GLU A 192 7.20 -73.78 -7.83
CA GLU A 192 7.72 -73.65 -6.45
C GLU A 192 6.72 -73.92 -5.31
N GLU A 193 5.62 -74.63 -5.55
CA GLU A 193 4.67 -75.02 -4.48
C GLU A 193 4.77 -76.51 -4.14
N SER A 194 5.93 -76.97 -3.67
CA SER A 194 6.09 -78.38 -3.20
C SER A 194 6.84 -78.57 -1.88
N ASP A 195 7.67 -77.63 -1.43
CA ASP A 195 8.57 -77.91 -0.28
C ASP A 195 8.09 -77.43 1.10
N GLN A 196 6.97 -76.71 1.18
CA GLN A 196 6.54 -76.07 2.43
C GLN A 196 5.49 -76.87 3.23
N LYS A 197 5.55 -78.21 3.17
CA LYS A 197 4.66 -79.10 3.97
C LYS A 197 5.36 -80.10 4.89
N ARG A 198 6.67 -79.95 5.16
CA ARG A 198 7.42 -80.94 5.98
C ARG A 198 7.90 -80.48 7.35
N SER A 199 7.41 -79.37 7.88
CA SER A 199 7.80 -78.92 9.23
C SER A 199 6.67 -78.19 9.93
N GLN A 200 5.66 -78.95 10.37
CA GLN A 200 4.84 -78.67 11.56
C GLN A 200 4.05 -79.91 11.94
#